data_AF-A0A1H3KA52-F1
#
_entry.id   AF-A0A1H3KA52-F1
#
_cell.length_a   1.000
_cell.length_b   1.000
_cell.length_c   1.000
_cell.angle_alpha   90.00
_cell.angle_beta   90.00
_cell.angle_gamma   90.00
#
_symmetry.space_group_name_H-M   'P 1'
#
loop_
_entity.id
_entity.type
_entity.pdbx_description
1 polymer ?
#
loop_
_entity_poly.entity_id
_entity_poly.type
_entity_poly.pdbx_seq_one_letter_code
_entity_poly.pdbx_strand_id
1 'polypeptide(L)'
;MAERLIDEFIEKWLDLSLKVREKQGLDEALHAQLIELLGRIESELAGQGQIPKRLADVFLDLWGALTSCADTYDEAARRTIYVAADHLVFHAREICWS
;
A
#
# COMPACT_ATOMS: atom_id res chain seq x y z
N MET A 1 12.07 10.44 -11.78
CA MET A 1 12.28 10.18 -10.34
C MET A 1 11.10 9.37 -9.80
N ALA A 2 9.86 9.78 -10.09
CA ALA A 2 8.63 9.01 -9.84
C ALA A 2 8.71 7.51 -10.18
N GLU A 3 9.22 7.11 -11.36
CA GLU A 3 9.29 5.68 -11.72
C GLU A 3 10.10 4.84 -10.72
N ARG A 4 11.24 5.36 -10.23
CA ARG A 4 12.06 4.64 -9.26
C ARG A 4 11.36 4.51 -7.90
N LEU A 5 10.61 5.54 -7.49
CA LEU A 5 9.79 5.48 -6.27
C LEU A 5 8.64 4.49 -6.41
N ILE A 6 8.03 4.41 -7.59
CA ILE A 6 6.97 3.45 -7.89
C ILE A 6 7.51 2.03 -7.86
N ASP A 7 8.69 1.77 -8.46
CA ASP A 7 9.32 0.45 -8.38
C ASP A 7 9.62 0.06 -6.93
N GLU A 8 10.19 0.97 -6.14
CA GLU A 8 10.47 0.74 -4.71
C GLU A 8 9.18 0.48 -3.90
N PHE A 9 8.11 1.24 -4.17
CA PHE A 9 6.81 1.03 -3.55
C PHE A 9 6.25 -0.36 -3.87
N ILE A 10 6.29 -0.76 -5.15
CA ILE A 10 5.78 -2.06 -5.60
C ILE A 10 6.55 -3.20 -4.92
N GLU A 11 7.87 -3.13 -4.85
CA GLU A 11 8.69 -4.15 -4.19
C GLU A 11 8.33 -4.31 -2.71
N LYS A 12 8.30 -3.20 -1.96
CA LYS A 12 7.94 -3.23 -0.53
C LYS A 12 6.50 -3.65 -0.30
N TRP A 13 5.61 -3.29 -1.21
CA TRP A 13 4.20 -3.69 -1.17
C TRP A 13 4.07 -5.20 -1.30
N LEU A 14 4.79 -5.79 -2.26
CA LEU A 14 4.82 -7.23 -2.45
C LEU A 14 5.35 -7.94 -1.20
N ASP A 15 6.41 -7.43 -0.58
CA ASP A 15 6.96 -7.97 0.67
C ASP A 15 5.96 -7.91 1.83
N LEU A 16 5.32 -6.75 2.05
CA LEU A 16 4.30 -6.62 3.11
C LEU A 16 3.13 -7.58 2.87
N SER A 17 2.61 -7.62 1.63
CA SER A 17 1.49 -8.50 1.28
C SER A 17 1.84 -9.97 1.47
N LEU A 18 3.08 -10.36 1.18
CA LEU A 18 3.56 -11.73 1.40
C LEU A 18 3.59 -12.08 2.88
N LYS A 19 4.16 -11.22 3.73
CA LYS A 19 4.21 -11.43 5.19
C LYS A 19 2.82 -11.62 5.78
N VAL A 20 1.86 -10.79 5.36
CA VAL A 20 0.47 -10.90 5.81
C VAL A 20 -0.17 -12.22 5.34
N ARG A 21 0.05 -12.65 4.10
CA ARG A 21 -0.44 -13.94 3.60
C ARG A 21 0.20 -15.15 4.29
N GLU A 22 1.47 -15.05 4.66
CA GLU A 22 2.23 -16.10 5.34
C GLU A 22 1.99 -16.16 6.85
N LYS A 23 1.00 -15.43 7.36
CA LYS A 23 0.63 -15.39 8.79
C LYS A 23 1.72 -14.83 9.70
N GLN A 24 2.62 -14.01 9.16
CA GLN A 24 3.66 -13.34 9.94
C GLN A 24 3.16 -12.06 10.64
N GLY A 25 1.91 -11.66 10.37
CA GLY A 25 1.33 -10.42 10.88
C GLY A 25 1.63 -9.22 9.99
N LEU A 26 1.23 -8.04 10.48
CA LEU A 26 1.56 -6.77 9.84
C LEU A 26 2.97 -6.36 10.23
N ASP A 27 3.85 -6.16 9.25
CA ASP A 27 5.13 -5.50 9.46
C ASP A 27 4.92 -3.98 9.49
N GLU A 28 4.86 -3.42 10.69
CA GLU A 28 4.61 -1.99 10.91
C GLU A 28 5.70 -1.09 10.31
N ALA A 29 6.95 -1.56 10.28
CA ALA A 29 8.05 -0.79 9.69
C ALA A 29 7.93 -0.72 8.17
N LEU A 30 7.57 -1.83 7.52
CA LEU A 30 7.28 -1.84 6.08
C LEU A 30 6.02 -1.01 5.77
N HIS A 31 4.98 -1.08 6.60
CA HIS A 31 3.79 -0.26 6.44
C HIS A 31 4.12 1.23 6.49
N ALA A 32 4.89 1.68 7.48
CA ALA A 32 5.31 3.09 7.58
C ALA A 32 6.13 3.54 6.36
N GLN A 33 7.04 2.70 5.86
CA GLN A 33 7.82 2.99 4.65
C GLN A 33 6.94 3.14 3.40
N LEU A 34 5.90 2.31 3.27
CA LEU A 34 4.96 2.42 2.14
C LEU A 34 4.19 3.73 2.17
N ILE A 35 3.77 4.20 3.35
CA ILE A 35 3.09 5.48 3.51
C ILE A 35 4.03 6.64 3.14
N GLU A 36 5.28 6.60 3.58
CA GLU A 36 6.28 7.61 3.20
C GLU A 36 6.51 7.64 1.68
N LEU A 37 6.60 6.46 1.04
CA LEU A 37 6.76 6.36 -0.40
C LEU A 37 5.54 6.91 -1.15
N LEU A 38 4.32 6.67 -0.68
CA LEU A 38 3.11 7.22 -1.27
C LEU A 38 3.12 8.76 -1.22
N GLY A 39 3.47 9.38 -0.09
CA GLY A 39 3.58 10.85 -0.01
C GLY A 39 4.66 11.43 -0.93
N ARG A 40 5.77 10.71 -1.12
CA ARG A 40 6.82 11.11 -2.09
C ARG A 40 6.36 10.96 -3.54
N ILE A 41 5.64 9.88 -3.85
CA ILE A 41 5.05 9.65 -5.18
C ILE A 41 4.01 10.73 -5.48
N GLU A 42 3.13 11.04 -4.53
CA GLU A 42 2.15 12.13 -4.63
C GLU A 42 2.84 13.44 -5.00
N SER A 43 3.87 13.83 -4.24
CA SER A 43 4.62 15.07 -4.47
C SER A 43 5.24 15.15 -5.86
N GLU A 44 5.72 14.01 -6.39
CA GLU A 44 6.31 13.94 -7.73
C GLU A 44 5.25 13.96 -8.84
N LEU A 45 4.07 13.38 -8.60
CA LEU A 45 2.97 13.30 -9.57
C LEU A 45 2.01 14.50 -9.51
N ALA A 46 2.11 15.34 -8.48
CA ALA A 46 1.24 16.50 -8.28
C ALA A 46 1.14 17.38 -9.53
N GLY A 47 -0.10 17.64 -9.97
CA GLY A 47 -0.37 18.49 -11.14
C GLY A 47 -0.06 17.85 -12.51
N GLN A 48 0.37 16.59 -12.56
CA GLN A 48 0.57 15.87 -13.83
C GLN A 48 -0.75 15.42 -14.47
N GLY A 49 -1.83 15.31 -13.69
CA GLY A 49 -3.17 14.95 -14.17
C GLY A 49 -3.29 13.51 -14.70
N GLN A 50 -2.26 12.69 -14.52
CA GLN A 50 -2.21 11.30 -14.95
C GLN A 50 -1.40 10.47 -13.97
N ILE A 51 -1.82 9.23 -13.75
CA ILE A 51 -1.15 8.28 -12.88
C ILE A 51 -0.51 7.20 -13.75
N PRO A 52 0.76 6.83 -13.50
CA PRO A 52 1.38 5.70 -14.19
C PRO A 52 0.55 4.43 -14.01
N LYS A 53 0.28 3.73 -15.12
CA LYS A 53 -0.59 2.54 -15.15
C LYS A 53 -0.18 1.47 -14.13
N ARG A 54 1.12 1.22 -13.97
CA ARG A 54 1.65 0.23 -13.01
C ARG A 54 1.27 0.54 -11.57
N LEU A 55 1.22 1.81 -11.21
CA LEU A 55 0.80 2.24 -9.87
C LEU A 55 -0.71 2.08 -9.69
N ALA A 56 -1.49 2.46 -10.71
CA ALA A 56 -2.94 2.27 -10.72
C ALA A 56 -3.32 0.78 -10.60
N ASP A 57 -2.63 -0.11 -11.30
CA ASP A 57 -2.85 -1.56 -11.23
C ASP A 57 -2.69 -2.08 -9.79
N VAL A 58 -1.69 -1.59 -9.04
CA VAL A 58 -1.49 -1.95 -7.63
C VAL A 58 -2.56 -1.36 -6.72
N PHE A 59 -2.97 -0.11 -6.97
CA PHE A 59 -3.99 0.56 -6.15
C PHE A 59 -5.35 -0.13 -6.18
N LEU A 60 -5.69 -0.76 -7.30
CA LEU A 60 -6.93 -1.53 -7.43
C LEU A 60 -6.97 -2.73 -6.47
N ASP A 61 -5.83 -3.36 -6.23
CA ASP A 61 -5.74 -4.62 -5.48
C ASP A 61 -5.30 -4.42 -4.01
N LEU A 62 -4.79 -3.24 -3.64
CA LEU A 62 -4.23 -2.89 -2.32
C LEU A 62 -5.06 -3.43 -1.15
N TRP A 63 -6.34 -3.05 -1.10
CA TRP A 63 -7.20 -3.42 0.02
C TRP A 63 -7.46 -4.92 0.05
N GLY A 64 -7.94 -5.47 -1.07
CA GLY A 64 -8.32 -6.89 -1.16
C GLY A 64 -7.15 -7.84 -0.90
N ALA A 65 -5.95 -7.48 -1.35
CA ALA A 65 -4.76 -8.30 -1.13
C ALA A 65 -4.40 -8.42 0.36
N LEU A 66 -4.47 -7.34 1.12
CA LEU A 66 -4.21 -7.36 2.57
C LEU A 66 -5.35 -8.01 3.36
N THR A 67 -6.59 -7.71 2.99
CA THR A 67 -7.75 -8.14 3.79
C THR A 67 -8.19 -9.58 3.53
N SER A 68 -7.91 -10.12 2.35
CA SER A 68 -8.32 -11.49 1.97
C SER A 68 -7.88 -12.59 2.94
N CYS A 69 -6.75 -12.39 3.63
CA CYS A 69 -6.20 -13.36 4.60
C CYS A 69 -6.38 -12.91 6.06
N ALA A 70 -6.94 -11.72 6.30
CA ALA A 70 -7.04 -11.12 7.63
C ALA A 70 -7.95 -11.94 8.57
N ASP A 71 -8.96 -12.64 8.04
CA ASP A 71 -9.85 -13.51 8.84
C ASP A 71 -9.15 -14.76 9.39
N THR A 72 -7.92 -15.05 8.95
CA THR A 72 -7.12 -16.16 9.52
C THR A 72 -6.34 -15.75 10.77
N TYR A 73 -6.33 -14.46 11.10
CA TYR A 73 -5.70 -13.90 12.30
C TYR A 73 -6.67 -13.81 13.47
N ASP A 74 -6.12 -13.63 14.68
CA ASP A 74 -6.93 -13.23 15.83
C ASP A 74 -7.54 -11.83 15.64
N GLU A 75 -8.51 -11.48 16.49
CA GLU A 75 -9.26 -10.23 16.36
C GLU A 75 -8.37 -8.98 16.39
N ALA A 76 -7.32 -8.98 17.23
CA ALA A 76 -6.44 -7.84 17.39
C ALA A 76 -5.58 -7.64 16.13
N ALA A 77 -4.90 -8.69 15.68
CA ALA A 77 -4.06 -8.65 14.48
C ALA A 77 -4.89 -8.38 13.22
N ARG A 78 -6.08 -8.99 13.11
CA ARG A 78 -7.03 -8.73 12.02
C ARG A 78 -7.43 -7.26 11.95
N ARG A 79 -7.76 -6.65 13.09
CA ARG A 79 -8.10 -5.22 13.16
C ARG A 79 -6.93 -4.35 12.72
N THR A 80 -5.71 -4.68 13.14
CA THR A 80 -4.49 -3.98 12.73
C THR A 80 -4.28 -4.05 11.21
N ILE A 81 -4.46 -5.22 10.60
CA ILE A 81 -4.36 -5.39 9.14
C ILE A 81 -5.41 -4.56 8.40
N TYR A 82 -6.67 -4.56 8.87
CA TYR A 82 -7.73 -3.74 8.27
C TYR A 82 -7.40 -2.24 8.32
N VAL A 83 -6.97 -1.74 9.48
CA VAL A 83 -6.59 -0.32 9.63
C VAL A 83 -5.42 0.03 8.73
N ALA A 84 -4.42 -0.85 8.62
CA ALA A 84 -3.27 -0.63 7.75
C ALA A 84 -3.67 -0.59 6.27
N ALA A 85 -4.56 -1.49 5.84
CA ALA A 85 -5.09 -1.53 4.48
C ALA A 85 -5.89 -0.26 4.16
N ASP A 86 -6.77 0.18 5.06
CA ASP A 86 -7.53 1.42 4.90
C ASP A 86 -6.60 2.64 4.80
N HIS A 87 -5.52 2.66 5.59
CA HIS A 87 -4.53 3.74 5.54
C HIS A 87 -3.81 3.79 4.19
N LEU A 88 -3.35 2.65 3.66
CA LEU A 88 -2.71 2.59 2.34
C LEU A 88 -3.66 3.03 1.22
N VAL A 89 -4.91 2.59 1.27
CA VAL A 89 -5.94 2.98 0.29
C VAL A 89 -6.26 4.47 0.35
N PHE A 90 -6.29 5.04 1.55
CA PHE A 90 -6.49 6.48 1.72
C PHE A 90 -5.43 7.27 0.96
N HIS A 91 -4.14 7.00 1.22
CA HIS A 91 -3.04 7.69 0.53
C HIS A 91 -3.00 7.40 -0.97
N ALA A 92 -3.31 6.17 -1.39
CA ALA A 92 -3.41 5.82 -2.79
C ALA A 92 -4.49 6.65 -3.52
N ARG A 93 -5.63 6.92 -2.87
CA ARG A 93 -6.71 7.74 -3.43
C ARG A 93 -6.36 9.22 -3.50
N GLU A 94 -5.64 9.76 -2.51
CA GLU A 94 -5.18 11.15 -2.55
C GLU A 94 -4.32 11.40 -3.80
N ILE A 95 -3.40 10.49 -4.13
CA ILE A 95 -2.60 10.53 -5.36
C ILE A 95 -3.47 10.53 -6.63
N CYS A 96 -4.63 9.87 -6.59
CA CYS A 96 -5.54 9.85 -7.72
C CYS A 96 -6.33 11.15 -7.92
N TRP A 97 -6.40 12.00 -6.90
CA TRP A 97 -7.18 13.24 -6.89
C TRP A 97 -6.33 14.51 -6.82
N SER A 98 -5.03 14.39 -6.54
CA SER A 98 -4.02 15.46 -6.58
C SER A 98 -3.62 15.85 -8.01
#